data_AF-A0A7W1T9Z7-F1
#
_entry.id   AF-A0A7W1T9Z7-F1
#
_cell.length_a   1.000
_cell.length_b   1.000
_cell.length_c   1.000
_cell.angle_alpha   90.00
_cell.angle_beta   90.00
_cell.angle_gamma   90.00
#
_symmetry.space_group_name_H-M   'P 1'
#
loop_
_entity.id
_entity.type
_entity.pdbx_description
1 polymer ?
#
loop_
_entity_poly.entity_id
_entity_poly.type
_entity_poly.pdbx_seq_one_letter_code
_entity_poly.pdbx_strand_id
1 'polypeptide(L)'
;MSPATAPQPQPTHARGGFTLFEVALALGLVTFGVVSTLMLFPAGLKAQQLARFKIYASAKALEMVDAYNSFHNQNPASDIEAPNAWDVHTTYKGQAPDLESRLASYRNGLLPLPLTIARRLDSDGDEIQNLLAQGGYLYYSQPLATTGLNETAFGTSMPPNEAQRLVIGVIGFPQNNAIPALPQKAWPYYTPYPSPPVHVQHVNTDIDGADYWSGPNCYAWEPLDRGDTAMKTVYDKYKDYFSDQTLPKAVIYAKEALNWCDAKRIPLSYLNGTDKITVFAASPSGDNLWQQVTGLRMWAHAATTAFHWASSQTVPTGQAAPTTIDIAGNVTVTLSEQSVRTIHDACLALGMRFQATHPFDFGCPRPLQRALMMDFPLIEFDVGSAPLGGTIFANGAPAHQWRPVATSRLTSLGVSAMYPNPASSPVGAMDQAALGTSSSGTGAGALWGNDPSHATLTASFTAAERCRQIVFWTADWQSYDDFETAPSAPVDASKYLKGAPRGGATFDWCMTHPPFMDWQQYTYRNPEKVLAFINSGRTATGSNDSNGTGVHDQGSGSAAVFSGLYGADRNGNGKADQGTVPPSVRLRAQVVARFNYYDLRVPAVIR
;
A
#
# COMPACT_ATOMS: atom_id res chain seq x y z
N MET A 1 -21.17 55.92 -88.62
CA MET A 1 -21.54 54.83 -89.53
C MET A 1 -20.30 54.00 -89.80
N SER A 2 -20.08 52.96 -88.99
CA SER A 2 -19.07 51.91 -89.24
C SER A 2 -19.82 50.66 -89.69
N PRO A 3 -19.34 49.93 -90.72
CA PRO A 3 -20.05 48.77 -91.24
C PRO A 3 -20.01 47.63 -90.21
N ALA A 4 -21.20 47.14 -89.85
CA ALA A 4 -21.37 45.98 -88.98
C ALA A 4 -20.67 44.77 -89.60
N THR A 5 -19.61 44.30 -88.95
CA THR A 5 -18.87 43.09 -89.34
C THR A 5 -19.78 41.88 -89.15
N ALA A 6 -20.10 41.19 -90.24
CA ALA A 6 -20.95 40.01 -90.21
C ALA A 6 -20.33 38.94 -89.28
N PRO A 7 -21.11 38.31 -88.38
CA PRO A 7 -20.60 37.30 -87.47
C PRO A 7 -20.06 36.12 -88.30
N GLN A 8 -18.78 35.79 -88.10
CA GLN A 8 -18.21 34.60 -88.71
C GLN A 8 -19.00 33.36 -88.24
N PRO A 9 -19.42 32.46 -89.14
CA PRO A 9 -20.10 31.24 -88.77
C PRO A 9 -19.17 30.44 -87.85
N GLN A 10 -19.55 30.32 -86.57
CA GLN A 10 -18.83 29.45 -85.66
C GLN A 10 -18.83 28.04 -86.28
N PRO A 11 -17.67 27.39 -86.42
CA PRO A 11 -17.63 26.02 -86.90
C PRO A 11 -18.54 25.22 -85.98
N THR A 12 -19.61 24.67 -86.56
CA THR A 12 -20.47 23.73 -85.86
C THR A 12 -19.59 22.52 -85.59
N HIS A 13 -18.97 22.49 -84.41
CA HIS A 13 -18.29 21.31 -83.91
C HIS A 13 -19.34 20.21 -83.94
N ALA A 14 -19.25 19.34 -84.95
CA ALA A 14 -20.04 18.13 -85.00
C ALA A 14 -19.82 17.46 -83.66
N ARG A 15 -20.87 17.40 -82.83
CA ARG A 15 -20.84 16.71 -81.54
C ARG A 15 -20.63 15.25 -81.89
N GLY A 16 -19.38 14.81 -81.98
CA GLY A 16 -19.02 13.42 -82.08
C GLY A 16 -19.57 12.76 -80.81
N GLY A 17 -20.64 11.98 -80.95
CA GLY A 17 -21.10 11.15 -79.85
C GLY A 17 -19.96 10.22 -79.44
N PHE A 18 -19.78 10.01 -78.14
CA PHE A 18 -18.82 9.03 -77.63
C PHE A 18 -19.09 7.68 -78.29
N THR A 19 -18.04 7.08 -78.81
CA THR A 19 -18.11 5.72 -79.35
C THR A 19 -18.38 4.73 -78.22
N LEU A 20 -19.04 3.60 -78.53
CA LEU A 20 -19.26 2.53 -77.55
C LEU A 20 -17.95 2.05 -76.90
N PHE A 21 -16.83 2.14 -77.61
CA PHE A 21 -15.50 1.83 -77.09
C PHE A 21 -15.04 2.84 -76.04
N GLU A 22 -15.19 4.14 -76.28
CA GLU A 22 -14.86 5.18 -75.30
C GLU A 22 -15.75 5.08 -74.05
N VAL A 23 -17.05 4.78 -74.22
CA VAL A 23 -17.97 4.53 -73.11
C VAL A 23 -17.54 3.29 -72.31
N ALA A 24 -17.16 2.20 -72.98
CA ALA A 24 -16.69 0.99 -72.32
C ALA A 24 -15.37 1.21 -71.55
N LEU A 25 -14.41 1.94 -72.12
CA LEU A 25 -13.18 2.32 -71.43
C LEU A 25 -13.46 3.22 -70.22
N ALA A 26 -14.34 4.22 -70.38
CA ALA A 26 -14.74 5.11 -69.28
C ALA A 26 -15.40 4.32 -68.13
N LEU A 27 -16.32 3.41 -68.44
CA LEU A 27 -16.94 2.51 -67.45
C LEU A 27 -15.92 1.58 -66.78
N GLY A 28 -14.95 1.06 -67.54
CA GLY A 28 -13.86 0.25 -67.00
C GLY A 28 -13.00 1.02 -66.00
N LEU A 29 -12.60 2.26 -66.34
CA LEU A 29 -11.82 3.13 -65.46
C LEU A 29 -12.59 3.51 -64.18
N VAL A 30 -13.87 3.84 -64.29
CA VAL A 30 -14.72 4.15 -63.13
C VAL A 30 -14.87 2.91 -62.24
N THR A 31 -15.13 1.74 -62.83
CA THR A 31 -15.23 0.48 -62.08
C THR A 31 -13.93 0.18 -61.33
N PHE A 32 -12.78 0.33 -62.00
CA PHE A 32 -11.47 0.15 -61.36
C PHE A 32 -11.24 1.16 -60.22
N GLY A 33 -11.62 2.42 -60.40
CA GLY A 33 -11.55 3.45 -59.36
C GLY A 33 -12.42 3.14 -58.15
N VAL A 34 -13.67 2.72 -58.35
CA VAL A 34 -14.59 2.33 -57.28
C VAL A 34 -14.09 1.10 -56.54
N VAL A 35 -13.70 0.04 -57.26
CA VAL A 35 -13.17 -1.19 -56.65
C VAL A 35 -11.88 -0.91 -55.88
N SER A 36 -10.97 -0.11 -56.43
CA SER A 36 -9.74 0.29 -55.74
C SER A 36 -10.04 1.06 -54.45
N THR A 37 -11.01 1.97 -54.49
CA THR A 37 -11.44 2.71 -53.30
C THR A 37 -12.07 1.75 -52.28
N LEU A 38 -12.97 0.86 -52.70
CA LEU A 38 -13.61 -0.17 -51.86
C LEU A 38 -12.57 -1.11 -51.21
N MET A 39 -11.50 -1.47 -51.92
CA MET A 39 -10.40 -2.27 -51.39
C MET A 39 -9.57 -1.53 -50.32
N LEU A 40 -9.57 -0.20 -50.31
CA LEU A 40 -8.89 0.60 -49.28
C LEU A 40 -9.72 0.76 -47.98
N PHE A 41 -11.05 0.62 -48.03
CA PHE A 41 -11.90 0.79 -46.84
C PHE A 41 -11.51 -0.12 -45.67
N PRO A 42 -11.26 -1.44 -45.85
CA PRO A 42 -10.84 -2.30 -44.73
C PRO A 42 -9.53 -1.86 -44.08
N ALA A 43 -8.57 -1.36 -44.88
CA ALA A 43 -7.32 -0.83 -44.35
C ALA A 43 -7.55 0.47 -43.56
N GLY A 44 -8.40 1.37 -44.07
CA GLY A 44 -8.81 2.59 -43.37
C GLY A 44 -9.53 2.31 -42.06
N LEU A 45 -10.45 1.34 -42.04
CA LEU A 45 -11.16 0.92 -40.82
C LEU A 45 -10.20 0.30 -39.79
N LYS A 46 -9.26 -0.55 -40.21
CA LYS A 46 -8.23 -1.10 -39.31
C LYS A 46 -7.34 -0.01 -38.73
N ALA A 47 -6.92 0.96 -39.54
CA ALA A 47 -6.13 2.10 -39.10
C ALA A 47 -6.92 2.97 -38.09
N GLN A 48 -8.21 3.23 -38.34
CA GLN A 48 -9.08 3.95 -37.43
C GLN A 48 -9.29 3.19 -36.12
N GLN A 49 -9.53 1.88 -36.17
CA GLN A 49 -9.65 1.02 -34.99
C GLN A 49 -8.37 1.06 -34.15
N LEU A 50 -7.19 0.89 -34.78
CA LEU A 50 -5.91 0.96 -34.10
C LEU A 50 -5.68 2.34 -33.46
N ALA A 51 -6.07 3.42 -34.13
CA ALA A 51 -6.00 4.78 -33.58
C ALA A 51 -6.90 4.94 -32.33
N ARG A 52 -8.11 4.36 -32.33
CA ARG A 52 -8.98 4.35 -31.14
C ARG A 52 -8.35 3.57 -29.99
N PHE A 53 -7.80 2.39 -30.26
CA PHE A 53 -7.10 1.61 -29.24
C PHE A 53 -5.89 2.35 -28.65
N LYS A 54 -5.16 3.16 -29.44
CA LYS A 54 -4.08 4.00 -28.91
C LYS A 54 -4.58 5.05 -27.92
N ILE A 55 -5.75 5.63 -28.16
CA ILE A 55 -6.39 6.57 -27.23
C ILE A 55 -6.81 5.83 -25.95
N TYR A 56 -7.43 4.66 -26.06
CA TYR A 56 -7.79 3.83 -24.90
C TYR A 56 -6.57 3.41 -24.08
N ALA A 57 -5.49 2.98 -24.73
CA ALA A 57 -4.23 2.64 -24.08
C ALA A 57 -3.62 3.84 -23.34
N SER A 58 -3.65 5.03 -23.95
CA SER A 58 -3.14 6.25 -23.32
C SER A 58 -3.98 6.67 -22.12
N ALA A 59 -5.32 6.65 -22.24
CA ALA A 59 -6.23 6.94 -21.15
C ALA A 59 -6.06 5.95 -19.99
N LYS A 60 -5.92 4.65 -20.30
CA LYS A 60 -5.71 3.62 -19.28
C LYS A 60 -4.34 3.74 -18.61
N ALA A 61 -3.29 4.07 -19.36
CA ALA A 61 -1.97 4.32 -18.77
C ALA A 61 -2.00 5.49 -17.78
N LEU A 62 -2.71 6.58 -18.09
CA LEU A 62 -2.91 7.70 -17.16
C LEU A 62 -3.68 7.28 -15.90
N GLU A 63 -4.79 6.55 -16.06
CA GLU A 63 -5.56 5.99 -14.94
C GLU A 63 -4.69 5.09 -14.04
N MET A 64 -3.85 4.22 -14.62
CA MET A 64 -2.94 3.36 -13.88
C MET A 64 -1.96 4.17 -13.03
N VAL A 65 -1.41 5.25 -13.58
CA VAL A 65 -0.48 6.14 -12.85
C VAL A 65 -1.20 6.87 -11.71
N ASP A 66 -2.39 7.40 -11.96
CA ASP A 66 -3.19 8.08 -10.93
C ASP A 66 -3.63 7.13 -9.80
N ALA A 67 -4.07 5.93 -10.15
CA ALA A 67 -4.41 4.88 -9.20
C ALA A 67 -3.19 4.45 -8.37
N TYR A 68 -2.02 4.30 -9.01
CA TYR A 68 -0.79 3.95 -8.31
C TYR A 68 -0.39 5.01 -7.29
N ASN A 69 -0.53 6.29 -7.64
CA ASN A 69 -0.18 7.40 -6.75
C ASN A 69 -1.17 7.56 -5.57
N SER A 70 -2.46 7.26 -5.78
CA SER A 70 -3.51 7.44 -4.76
C SER A 70 -3.70 6.27 -3.80
N PHE A 71 -3.08 5.11 -4.06
CA PHE A 71 -3.37 3.86 -3.33
C PHE A 71 -2.99 3.88 -1.84
N HIS A 72 -2.10 4.77 -1.41
CA HIS A 72 -1.68 4.89 -0.01
C HIS A 72 -2.83 5.27 0.95
N ASN A 73 -3.92 5.85 0.44
CA ASN A 73 -5.08 6.25 1.23
C ASN A 73 -6.14 5.15 1.40
N GLN A 74 -6.02 4.02 0.72
CA GLN A 74 -7.12 3.05 0.63
C GLN A 74 -7.18 2.03 1.77
N ASN A 75 -6.17 1.93 2.63
CA ASN A 75 -6.23 1.04 3.80
C ASN A 75 -5.41 1.53 5.01
N PRO A 76 -5.80 2.66 5.65
CA PRO A 76 -5.13 3.11 6.87
C PRO A 76 -5.35 2.18 8.07
N ALA A 77 -6.29 1.23 7.98
CA ALA A 77 -6.67 0.33 9.06
C ALA A 77 -6.00 -1.06 9.00
N SER A 78 -5.22 -1.35 7.97
CA SER A 78 -4.62 -2.67 7.79
C SER A 78 -3.37 -2.84 8.66
N ASP A 79 -3.31 -3.94 9.43
CA ASP A 79 -2.18 -4.31 10.29
C ASP A 79 -0.89 -4.47 9.47
N ILE A 80 -0.04 -3.46 9.56
CA ILE A 80 1.22 -3.33 8.83
C ILE A 80 2.30 -4.33 9.29
N GLU A 81 2.03 -5.19 10.27
CA GLU A 81 3.01 -6.09 10.90
C GLU A 81 2.57 -7.56 10.89
N ALA A 82 3.54 -8.46 10.91
CA ALA A 82 3.40 -9.91 10.86
C ALA A 82 4.48 -10.60 11.72
N PRO A 83 4.24 -11.81 12.28
CA PRO A 83 5.15 -12.46 13.24
C PRO A 83 6.54 -12.78 12.72
N ASN A 84 6.59 -13.35 11.53
CA ASN A 84 7.83 -13.79 10.93
C ASN A 84 8.15 -12.91 9.75
N ALA A 85 9.44 -12.79 9.44
CA ALA A 85 9.87 -11.99 8.31
C ALA A 85 9.29 -12.50 6.97
N TRP A 86 9.12 -13.82 6.86
CA TRP A 86 8.53 -14.48 5.68
C TRP A 86 7.00 -14.49 5.68
N ASP A 87 6.35 -13.94 6.71
CA ASP A 87 4.92 -13.69 6.66
C ASP A 87 4.68 -12.41 5.84
N VAL A 88 3.65 -12.40 5.00
CA VAL A 88 3.35 -11.21 4.18
C VAL A 88 2.37 -10.32 4.92
N HIS A 89 2.91 -9.21 5.42
CA HIS A 89 2.15 -8.15 6.08
C HIS A 89 1.05 -7.59 5.18
N THR A 90 -0.02 -7.11 5.84
CA THR A 90 -1.24 -6.69 5.14
C THR A 90 -1.01 -5.57 4.12
N THR A 91 0.01 -4.74 4.34
CA THR A 91 0.29 -3.60 3.48
C THR A 91 1.27 -3.87 2.34
N TYR A 92 1.83 -5.08 2.19
CA TYR A 92 2.77 -5.34 1.09
C TYR A 92 2.17 -4.95 -0.26
N LYS A 93 0.92 -5.31 -0.52
CA LYS A 93 0.26 -4.95 -1.79
C LYS A 93 -0.02 -3.45 -1.87
N GLY A 94 -0.44 -2.85 -0.74
CA GLY A 94 -0.59 -1.40 -0.49
C GLY A 94 0.61 -0.56 -0.88
N GLN A 95 1.78 -1.10 -0.58
CA GLN A 95 3.08 -0.43 -0.66
C GLN A 95 3.99 -1.10 -1.69
N ALA A 96 3.45 -2.03 -2.49
CA ALA A 96 4.22 -2.79 -3.46
C ALA A 96 4.80 -1.78 -4.45
N PRO A 97 6.12 -1.78 -4.65
CA PRO A 97 6.72 -0.88 -5.61
C PRO A 97 6.33 -1.26 -7.03
N ASP A 98 6.05 -2.55 -7.29
CA ASP A 98 5.63 -3.02 -8.60
C ASP A 98 4.24 -2.46 -8.93
N LEU A 99 4.17 -1.73 -10.04
CA LEU A 99 2.95 -1.13 -10.58
C LEU A 99 1.81 -2.15 -10.66
N GLU A 100 2.07 -3.31 -11.27
CA GLU A 100 1.08 -4.35 -11.49
C GLU A 100 0.65 -5.05 -10.21
N SER A 101 1.55 -5.28 -9.25
CA SER A 101 1.18 -5.87 -7.96
C SER A 101 0.23 -4.95 -7.19
N ARG A 102 0.47 -3.64 -7.25
CA ARG A 102 -0.33 -2.61 -6.57
C ARG A 102 -1.69 -2.38 -7.26
N LEU A 103 -1.70 -2.37 -8.58
CA LEU A 103 -2.90 -2.12 -9.39
C LEU A 103 -3.75 -3.37 -9.64
N ALA A 104 -3.23 -4.58 -9.48
CA ALA A 104 -3.97 -5.84 -9.62
C ALA A 104 -4.94 -6.07 -8.45
N SER A 105 -5.90 -5.17 -8.30
CA SER A 105 -7.02 -5.24 -7.36
C SER A 105 -8.28 -4.80 -8.09
N TYR A 106 -9.45 -5.26 -7.63
CA TYR A 106 -10.70 -4.83 -8.25
C TYR A 106 -11.02 -3.33 -7.98
N ARG A 107 -10.27 -2.64 -7.10
CA ARG A 107 -10.42 -1.19 -6.89
C ARG A 107 -9.63 -0.37 -7.91
N ASN A 108 -8.51 -0.90 -8.37
CA ASN A 108 -7.53 -0.16 -9.18
C ASN A 108 -7.57 -0.54 -10.66
N GLY A 109 -8.50 -1.41 -11.05
CA GLY A 109 -8.86 -1.55 -12.45
C GLY A 109 -7.98 -2.40 -13.32
N LEU A 110 -7.06 -3.17 -12.73
CA LEU A 110 -6.37 -4.24 -13.43
C LEU A 110 -6.80 -5.59 -12.86
N LEU A 111 -7.29 -6.44 -13.75
CA LEU A 111 -7.62 -7.82 -13.44
C LEU A 111 -6.66 -8.72 -14.21
N PRO A 112 -6.02 -9.71 -13.57
CA PRO A 112 -5.12 -10.62 -14.27
C PRO A 112 -5.95 -11.52 -15.19
N LEU A 113 -5.59 -11.55 -16.47
CA LEU A 113 -6.22 -12.38 -17.47
C LEU A 113 -5.99 -13.87 -17.13
N PRO A 114 -7.01 -14.74 -17.20
CA PRO A 114 -6.86 -16.17 -17.01
C PRO A 114 -5.64 -16.74 -17.74
N LEU A 115 -4.80 -17.48 -17.03
CA LEU A 115 -3.54 -17.98 -17.58
C LEU A 115 -3.76 -18.91 -18.79
N THR A 116 -4.87 -19.64 -18.79
CA THR A 116 -5.30 -20.48 -19.92
C THR A 116 -5.60 -19.65 -21.17
N ILE A 117 -6.26 -18.50 -21.03
CA ILE A 117 -6.54 -17.57 -22.13
C ILE A 117 -5.26 -16.86 -22.57
N ALA A 118 -4.47 -16.34 -21.62
CA ALA A 118 -3.23 -15.62 -21.91
C ALA A 118 -2.25 -16.45 -22.76
N ARG A 119 -2.13 -17.76 -22.50
CA ARG A 119 -1.29 -18.70 -23.26
C ARG A 119 -1.75 -18.94 -24.71
N ARG A 120 -3.00 -18.60 -25.04
CA ARG A 120 -3.57 -18.74 -26.39
C ARG A 120 -3.45 -17.45 -27.22
N LEU A 121 -2.93 -16.36 -26.63
CA LEU A 121 -2.67 -15.13 -27.35
C LEU A 121 -1.26 -15.13 -27.96
N ASP A 122 -1.20 -14.96 -29.27
CA ASP A 122 0.05 -14.79 -30.01
C ASP A 122 0.39 -13.31 -30.16
N SER A 123 1.67 -12.96 -30.15
CA SER A 123 2.14 -11.58 -30.33
C SER A 123 3.35 -11.55 -31.26
N ASP A 124 3.72 -10.37 -31.75
CA ASP A 124 4.93 -10.19 -32.54
C ASP A 124 6.16 -10.59 -31.69
N GLY A 125 7.00 -11.49 -32.23
CA GLY A 125 8.19 -11.99 -31.55
C GLY A 125 7.93 -12.82 -30.28
N ASP A 126 6.73 -13.39 -30.13
CA ASP A 126 6.32 -14.18 -28.96
C ASP A 126 6.46 -13.43 -27.63
N GLU A 127 6.36 -12.11 -27.64
CA GLU A 127 6.55 -11.24 -26.48
C GLU A 127 5.64 -11.61 -25.29
N ILE A 128 4.36 -11.90 -25.56
CA ILE A 128 3.41 -12.39 -24.56
C ILE A 128 3.89 -13.72 -23.97
N GLN A 129 4.33 -14.68 -24.80
CA GLN A 129 4.76 -15.99 -24.31
C GLN A 129 6.05 -15.87 -23.50
N ASN A 130 6.97 -14.99 -23.91
CA ASN A 130 8.18 -14.65 -23.19
C ASN A 130 7.88 -14.02 -21.82
N LEU A 131 6.92 -13.09 -21.76
CA LEU A 131 6.45 -12.49 -20.50
C LEU A 131 5.88 -13.55 -19.56
N LEU A 132 5.01 -14.44 -20.05
CA LEU A 132 4.41 -15.52 -19.25
C LEU A 132 5.45 -16.55 -18.81
N ALA A 133 6.43 -16.88 -19.66
CA ALA A 133 7.51 -17.80 -19.34
C ALA A 133 8.45 -17.25 -18.24
N GLN A 134 8.57 -15.92 -18.14
CA GLN A 134 9.31 -15.24 -17.07
C GLN A 134 8.49 -15.10 -15.77
N GLY A 135 7.27 -15.64 -15.73
CA GLY A 135 6.38 -15.55 -14.56
C GLY A 135 5.55 -14.26 -14.49
N GLY A 136 5.56 -13.44 -15.54
CA GLY A 136 4.69 -12.28 -15.67
C GLY A 136 3.24 -12.68 -15.96
N TYR A 137 2.34 -11.70 -15.86
CA TYR A 137 0.91 -11.87 -16.15
C TYR A 137 0.46 -10.88 -17.23
N LEU A 138 -0.59 -11.26 -17.93
CA LEU A 138 -1.40 -10.31 -18.69
C LEU A 138 -2.54 -9.81 -17.81
N TYR A 139 -2.95 -8.58 -18.03
CA TYR A 139 -4.03 -7.91 -17.32
C TYR A 139 -5.03 -7.36 -18.32
N TYR A 140 -6.28 -7.23 -17.91
CA TYR A 140 -7.30 -6.50 -18.66
C TYR A 140 -7.90 -5.42 -17.76
N SER A 141 -8.44 -4.37 -18.40
CA SER A 141 -9.11 -3.32 -17.65
C SER A 141 -10.41 -3.87 -17.06
N GLN A 142 -10.58 -3.69 -15.76
CA GLN A 142 -11.88 -3.93 -15.15
C GLN A 142 -12.90 -2.97 -15.75
N PRO A 143 -14.13 -3.42 -16.02
CA PRO A 143 -15.20 -2.53 -16.47
C PRO A 143 -15.57 -1.42 -15.46
N LEU A 144 -15.20 -1.55 -14.18
CA LEU A 144 -15.73 -0.70 -13.10
C LEU A 144 -14.78 0.38 -12.58
N ALA A 145 -13.49 0.38 -12.96
CA ALA A 145 -12.48 1.12 -12.22
C ALA A 145 -12.35 2.62 -12.55
N THR A 146 -13.00 3.11 -13.61
CA THR A 146 -12.78 4.48 -14.11
C THR A 146 -13.67 5.56 -13.53
N THR A 147 -14.61 5.29 -12.61
CA THR A 147 -15.58 6.32 -12.19
C THR A 147 -15.29 6.99 -10.85
N GLY A 148 -14.31 6.51 -10.05
CA GLY A 148 -13.97 7.15 -8.76
C GLY A 148 -15.15 7.30 -7.78
N LEU A 149 -16.22 6.54 -8.00
CA LEU A 149 -17.55 6.79 -7.45
C LEU A 149 -18.14 5.48 -6.91
N ASN A 150 -18.15 5.39 -5.58
CA ASN A 150 -18.96 4.53 -4.71
C ASN A 150 -19.31 3.10 -5.22
N GLU A 151 -18.66 2.10 -4.64
CA GLU A 151 -18.82 0.64 -4.87
C GLU A 151 -20.28 0.14 -4.80
N THR A 152 -21.16 0.87 -4.13
CA THR A 152 -22.57 0.47 -3.91
C THR A 152 -23.59 1.25 -4.72
N ALA A 153 -23.18 2.28 -5.47
CA ALA A 153 -24.12 3.28 -5.98
C ALA A 153 -24.07 3.55 -7.49
N PHE A 154 -23.75 2.58 -8.36
CA PHE A 154 -23.96 2.71 -9.81
C PHE A 154 -24.32 1.33 -10.40
N GLY A 155 -25.28 1.12 -11.29
CA GLY A 155 -25.96 2.02 -12.23
C GLY A 155 -25.78 1.50 -13.66
N THR A 156 -26.25 0.27 -13.93
CA THR A 156 -26.53 -0.46 -15.21
C THR A 156 -25.71 -0.26 -16.52
N SER A 157 -24.85 0.74 -16.69
CA SER A 157 -24.10 0.96 -17.93
C SER A 157 -22.62 0.62 -17.76
N MET A 158 -22.25 -0.58 -18.20
CA MET A 158 -20.86 -1.02 -18.28
C MET A 158 -20.11 -0.25 -19.38
N PRO A 159 -18.79 -0.07 -19.26
CA PRO A 159 -18.01 0.55 -20.31
C PRO A 159 -18.10 -0.25 -21.61
N PRO A 160 -17.83 0.38 -22.77
CA PRO A 160 -17.89 -0.29 -24.05
C PRO A 160 -16.98 -1.53 -24.06
N ASN A 161 -17.52 -2.68 -24.51
CA ASN A 161 -16.78 -3.95 -24.66
C ASN A 161 -15.45 -3.79 -25.43
N GLU A 162 -15.33 -2.78 -26.30
CA GLU A 162 -14.09 -2.50 -27.02
C GLU A 162 -12.90 -2.23 -26.09
N ALA A 163 -13.08 -1.51 -24.96
CA ALA A 163 -11.99 -1.25 -24.02
C ALA A 163 -11.47 -2.52 -23.35
N GLN A 164 -12.33 -3.54 -23.17
CA GLN A 164 -11.96 -4.82 -22.57
C GLN A 164 -11.11 -5.69 -23.50
N ARG A 165 -11.10 -5.41 -24.81
CA ARG A 165 -10.17 -6.05 -25.78
C ARG A 165 -8.72 -5.61 -25.60
N LEU A 166 -8.50 -4.55 -24.83
CA LEU A 166 -7.18 -4.09 -24.48
C LEU A 166 -6.60 -5.00 -23.39
N VAL A 167 -5.47 -5.62 -23.69
CA VAL A 167 -4.71 -6.46 -22.77
C VAL A 167 -3.38 -5.78 -22.48
N ILE A 168 -2.96 -5.83 -21.23
CA ILE A 168 -1.86 -5.05 -20.66
C ILE A 168 -0.85 -6.03 -20.10
N GLY A 169 0.43 -5.77 -20.29
CA GLY A 169 1.51 -6.52 -19.64
C GLY A 169 2.63 -5.59 -19.27
N VAL A 170 3.39 -5.98 -18.25
CA VAL A 170 4.55 -5.22 -17.79
C VAL A 170 5.81 -6.01 -18.09
N ILE A 171 6.61 -5.50 -19.01
CA ILE A 171 7.83 -6.14 -19.49
C ILE A 171 9.05 -5.52 -18.80
N GLY A 172 10.03 -6.37 -18.51
CA GLY A 172 11.22 -6.04 -17.74
C GLY A 172 11.13 -6.63 -16.34
N PHE A 173 12.30 -6.93 -15.77
CA PHE A 173 12.37 -7.48 -14.42
C PHE A 173 11.86 -6.47 -13.39
N PRO A 174 11.12 -6.89 -12.36
CA PRO A 174 10.82 -6.05 -11.21
C PRO A 174 12.11 -5.45 -10.67
N GLN A 175 12.14 -4.13 -10.48
CA GLN A 175 13.41 -3.44 -10.26
C GLN A 175 13.70 -3.18 -8.79
N ASN A 176 12.83 -3.66 -7.91
CA ASN A 176 12.89 -3.30 -6.52
C ASN A 176 13.18 -4.48 -5.61
N ASN A 177 14.42 -4.50 -5.11
CA ASN A 177 14.75 -5.22 -3.89
C ASN A 177 14.41 -4.40 -2.65
N ALA A 178 13.99 -3.14 -2.78
CA ALA A 178 13.68 -2.30 -1.63
C ALA A 178 12.50 -2.86 -0.85
N ILE A 179 12.66 -2.84 0.47
CA ILE A 179 11.64 -3.31 1.40
C ILE A 179 10.92 -2.06 1.92
N PRO A 180 9.69 -1.78 1.47
CA PRO A 180 8.97 -0.56 1.85
C PRO A 180 8.64 -0.53 3.35
N ALA A 181 8.36 -1.69 3.92
CA ALA A 181 8.19 -1.93 5.34
C ALA A 181 8.67 -3.35 5.65
N LEU A 182 9.32 -3.54 6.80
CA LEU A 182 9.63 -4.88 7.26
C LEU A 182 8.31 -5.55 7.62
N PRO A 183 8.04 -6.79 7.20
CA PRO A 183 6.84 -7.48 7.64
C PRO A 183 6.75 -7.53 9.14
N GLN A 184 7.89 -7.63 9.82
CA GLN A 184 7.95 -7.65 11.26
C GLN A 184 7.79 -6.29 11.94
N LYS A 185 7.93 -5.20 11.20
CA LYS A 185 7.91 -3.87 11.81
C LYS A 185 7.56 -2.81 10.79
N ALA A 186 6.47 -2.11 11.06
CA ALA A 186 5.95 -1.09 10.20
C ALA A 186 6.47 0.30 10.57
N TRP A 187 7.78 0.38 10.57
CA TRP A 187 8.51 1.57 10.90
C TRP A 187 8.46 2.60 9.75
N PRO A 188 8.59 3.92 10.02
CA PRO A 188 8.60 4.58 11.32
C PRO A 188 7.20 4.66 11.90
N TYR A 189 7.07 4.42 13.21
CA TYR A 189 5.91 4.97 13.89
C TYR A 189 6.17 6.47 14.11
N TYR A 190 5.13 7.27 14.12
CA TYR A 190 5.22 8.67 14.48
C TYR A 190 4.34 8.91 15.71
N THR A 191 4.76 9.80 16.58
CA THR A 191 3.94 10.26 17.71
C THR A 191 3.85 11.77 17.69
N PRO A 192 2.69 12.37 18.03
CA PRO A 192 2.63 13.79 18.33
C PRO A 192 3.70 14.12 19.39
N TYR A 193 4.42 15.22 19.24
CA TYR A 193 5.39 15.68 20.24
C TYR A 193 5.01 17.06 20.75
N PRO A 194 4.83 17.25 22.08
CA PRO A 194 4.88 16.22 23.13
C PRO A 194 3.66 15.27 23.06
N SER A 195 3.87 13.98 23.35
CA SER A 195 2.81 13.00 23.54
C SER A 195 2.72 12.58 25.01
N PRO A 196 1.57 12.04 25.45
CA PRO A 196 1.52 11.31 26.71
C PRO A 196 2.46 10.09 26.68
N PRO A 197 2.69 9.42 27.83
CA PRO A 197 3.27 8.09 27.87
C PRO A 197 2.49 7.16 26.94
N VAL A 198 3.17 6.64 25.92
CA VAL A 198 2.55 5.74 24.93
C VAL A 198 3.00 4.33 25.25
N HIS A 199 2.27 3.68 26.16
CA HIS A 199 2.51 2.29 26.54
C HIS A 199 1.46 1.37 25.91
N VAL A 200 1.92 0.21 25.45
CA VAL A 200 1.04 -0.94 25.25
C VAL A 200 0.97 -1.67 26.58
N GLN A 201 -0.23 -1.72 27.16
CA GLN A 201 -0.58 -2.87 27.97
C GLN A 201 -0.69 -4.00 26.96
N HIS A 202 0.31 -4.91 26.94
CA HIS A 202 0.15 -6.16 26.22
C HIS A 202 -1.12 -6.77 26.79
N VAL A 203 -2.19 -6.83 26.01
CA VAL A 203 -3.44 -7.48 26.41
C VAL A 203 -3.15 -8.97 26.43
N ASN A 204 -2.37 -9.37 27.41
CA ASN A 204 -2.42 -10.71 27.92
C ASN A 204 -3.81 -10.82 28.56
N THR A 205 -4.63 -11.67 27.94
CA THR A 205 -5.69 -12.46 28.59
C THR A 205 -7.14 -11.99 28.66
N ASP A 206 -7.66 -11.02 27.90
CA ASP A 206 -9.13 -10.97 27.64
C ASP A 206 -9.48 -10.08 26.43
N ILE A 207 -9.77 -10.70 25.28
CA ILE A 207 -10.24 -10.05 24.04
C ILE A 207 -11.78 -10.01 24.03
N ASP A 208 -12.42 -9.75 25.18
CA ASP A 208 -13.89 -9.63 25.26
C ASP A 208 -14.38 -8.17 25.32
N GLY A 209 -13.52 -7.20 25.01
CA GLY A 209 -13.93 -5.78 25.06
C GLY A 209 -13.03 -4.79 24.34
N ALA A 210 -12.40 -5.19 23.23
CA ALA A 210 -11.68 -4.23 22.38
C ALA A 210 -12.68 -3.37 21.61
N ASP A 211 -13.19 -2.35 22.29
CA ASP A 211 -13.90 -1.21 21.72
C ASP A 211 -12.98 -0.56 20.69
N TYR A 212 -13.15 -0.95 19.43
CA TYR A 212 -12.44 -0.37 18.27
C TYR A 212 -12.80 1.10 18.02
N TRP A 213 -13.77 1.64 18.78
CA TRP A 213 -14.43 2.91 18.48
C TRP A 213 -14.23 4.02 19.52
N SER A 214 -13.48 3.79 20.59
CA SER A 214 -13.31 4.80 21.66
C SER A 214 -12.03 4.60 22.50
N GLY A 215 -10.84 4.75 21.88
CA GLY A 215 -9.56 4.83 22.60
C GLY A 215 -8.47 3.89 22.09
N PRO A 216 -7.41 3.68 22.86
CA PRO A 216 -6.00 4.01 22.60
C PRO A 216 -5.28 3.11 21.58
N ASN A 217 -5.52 3.28 20.28
CA ASN A 217 -4.70 2.67 19.22
C ASN A 217 -3.45 3.51 18.91
N CYS A 218 -2.62 3.76 19.90
CA CYS A 218 -1.33 4.44 19.71
C CYS A 218 -0.19 3.42 19.68
N TYR A 219 0.55 3.41 18.57
CA TYR A 219 1.78 2.62 18.38
C TYR A 219 2.77 2.94 19.51
N ALA A 220 3.09 1.95 20.34
CA ALA A 220 3.90 2.16 21.54
C ALA A 220 5.39 1.95 21.29
N TRP A 221 6.17 2.70 22.07
CA TRP A 221 7.63 2.74 21.98
C TRP A 221 8.31 2.31 23.27
N GLU A 222 7.56 2.30 24.38
CA GLU A 222 8.11 2.21 25.72
C GLU A 222 7.59 0.95 26.42
N PRO A 223 8.46 -0.05 26.67
CA PRO A 223 8.11 -1.19 27.51
C PRO A 223 7.67 -0.65 28.88
N LEU A 224 6.57 -1.18 29.42
CA LEU A 224 6.09 -0.84 30.78
C LEU A 224 7.15 -1.12 31.86
N ASP A 225 8.14 -1.95 31.53
CA ASP A 225 9.07 -2.57 32.47
C ASP A 225 10.48 -2.75 31.89
N ARG A 226 11.11 -1.71 31.28
CA ARG A 226 12.59 -1.69 31.10
C ARG A 226 13.37 -1.75 32.44
N GLY A 227 12.81 -2.36 33.48
CA GLY A 227 13.23 -2.30 34.87
C GLY A 227 12.82 -1.00 35.57
N ASP A 228 12.11 -0.08 34.89
CA ASP A 228 11.85 1.27 35.40
C ASP A 228 10.43 1.43 35.97
N THR A 229 10.26 0.98 37.20
CA THR A 229 8.97 1.06 37.93
C THR A 229 8.43 2.49 38.03
N ALA A 230 9.30 3.50 38.06
CA ALA A 230 8.88 4.89 38.11
C ALA A 230 8.15 5.33 36.83
N MET A 231 8.55 4.80 35.66
CA MET A 231 7.86 5.12 34.39
C MET A 231 6.43 4.57 34.37
N LYS A 232 6.25 3.36 34.90
CA LYS A 232 4.92 2.76 35.08
C LYS A 232 4.02 3.65 35.95
N THR A 233 4.56 4.23 37.02
CA THR A 233 3.80 5.16 37.87
C THR A 233 3.30 6.37 37.07
N VAL A 234 4.15 6.96 36.22
CA VAL A 234 3.74 8.07 35.33
C VAL A 234 2.57 7.65 34.43
N TYR A 235 2.65 6.46 33.81
CA TYR A 235 1.59 5.94 32.96
C TYR A 235 0.28 5.68 33.70
N ASP A 236 0.34 5.05 34.88
CA ASP A 236 -0.85 4.77 35.68
C ASP A 236 -1.57 6.08 36.05
N LYS A 237 -0.82 7.15 36.35
CA LYS A 237 -1.39 8.48 36.61
C LYS A 237 -1.92 9.16 35.35
N TYR A 238 -1.25 8.98 34.21
CA TYR A 238 -1.81 9.42 32.94
C TYR A 238 -3.14 8.72 32.63
N LYS A 239 -3.27 7.40 32.85
CA LYS A 239 -4.53 6.66 32.67
C LYS A 239 -5.64 7.19 33.57
N ASP A 240 -5.34 7.46 34.84
CA ASP A 240 -6.29 8.03 35.80
C ASP A 240 -6.74 9.45 35.41
N TYR A 241 -5.83 10.27 34.88
CA TYR A 241 -6.17 11.57 34.28
C TYR A 241 -7.00 11.42 33.01
N PHE A 242 -6.63 10.50 32.11
CA PHE A 242 -7.30 10.33 30.83
C PHE A 242 -8.74 9.84 30.99
N SER A 243 -9.00 8.97 31.97
CA SER A 243 -10.35 8.50 32.29
C SER A 243 -11.23 9.58 32.92
N ASP A 244 -10.63 10.60 33.55
CA ASP A 244 -11.33 11.65 34.28
C ASP A 244 -10.46 12.92 34.34
N GLN A 245 -10.66 13.77 33.33
CA GLN A 245 -9.80 14.90 33.02
C GLN A 245 -10.06 16.08 33.97
N THR A 246 -9.56 16.00 35.20
CA THR A 246 -9.69 17.05 36.21
C THR A 246 -8.35 17.69 36.57
N LEU A 247 -8.37 18.93 37.06
CA LEU A 247 -7.15 19.63 37.49
C LEU A 247 -6.35 18.84 38.55
N PRO A 248 -6.94 18.29 39.64
CA PRO A 248 -6.19 17.51 40.61
C PRO A 248 -5.46 16.31 39.99
N LYS A 249 -6.10 15.60 39.05
CA LYS A 249 -5.51 14.46 38.36
C LYS A 249 -4.41 14.87 37.38
N ALA A 250 -4.61 15.97 36.65
CA ALA A 250 -3.58 16.55 35.79
C ALA A 250 -2.33 16.97 36.59
N VAL A 251 -2.51 17.56 37.78
CA VAL A 251 -1.40 17.93 38.69
C VAL A 251 -0.69 16.69 39.23
N ILE A 252 -1.42 15.63 39.62
CA ILE A 252 -0.81 14.36 40.07
C ILE A 252 0.02 13.73 38.94
N TYR A 253 -0.52 13.70 37.72
CA TYR A 253 0.20 13.20 36.56
C TYR A 253 1.47 14.02 36.28
N ALA A 254 1.37 15.36 36.28
CA ALA A 254 2.52 16.25 36.12
C ALA A 254 3.57 16.05 37.21
N LYS A 255 3.14 15.87 38.47
CA LYS A 255 4.04 15.57 39.59
C LYS A 255 4.81 14.28 39.37
N GLU A 256 4.14 13.19 38.99
CA GLU A 256 4.85 11.92 38.75
C GLU A 256 5.78 11.98 37.53
N ALA A 257 5.39 12.67 36.45
CA ALA A 257 6.27 12.90 35.31
C ALA A 257 7.54 13.67 35.71
N LEU A 258 7.40 14.66 36.60
CA LEU A 258 8.51 15.45 37.10
C LEU A 258 9.38 14.65 38.09
N ASN A 259 8.78 13.85 38.98
CA ASN A 259 9.50 12.89 39.85
C ASN A 259 10.36 11.93 39.02
N TRP A 260 9.82 11.44 37.90
CA TRP A 260 10.56 10.57 36.99
C TRP A 260 11.75 11.31 36.38
N CYS A 261 11.55 12.56 35.92
CA CYS A 261 12.64 13.36 35.35
C CYS A 261 13.77 13.61 36.37
N ASP A 262 13.43 13.90 37.62
CA ASP A 262 14.39 14.06 38.71
C ASP A 262 15.14 12.75 39.01
N ALA A 263 14.42 11.62 39.07
CA ALA A 263 15.03 10.31 39.25
C ALA A 263 16.00 9.93 38.12
N LYS A 264 15.79 10.44 36.89
CA LYS A 264 16.71 10.29 35.75
C LYS A 264 17.76 11.40 35.67
N ARG A 265 17.81 12.29 36.66
CA ARG A 265 18.75 13.41 36.76
C ARG A 265 18.70 14.33 35.52
N ILE A 266 17.51 14.51 34.96
CA ILE A 266 17.30 15.51 33.89
C ILE A 266 17.51 16.90 34.51
N PRO A 267 18.34 17.78 33.92
CA PRO A 267 18.65 19.06 34.54
C PRO A 267 17.41 19.89 34.86
N LEU A 268 17.38 20.52 36.03
CA LEU A 268 16.23 21.33 36.45
C LEU A 268 15.94 22.49 35.48
N SER A 269 16.96 23.04 34.82
CA SER A 269 16.79 24.06 33.78
C SER A 269 15.97 23.59 32.59
N TYR A 270 15.88 22.27 32.38
CA TYR A 270 15.08 21.68 31.31
C TYR A 270 13.60 21.59 31.71
N LEU A 271 13.36 21.46 33.01
CA LEU A 271 12.05 21.19 33.58
C LEU A 271 11.30 22.47 33.95
N ASN A 272 12.01 23.54 34.31
CA ASN A 272 11.41 24.81 34.72
C ASN A 272 11.07 25.76 33.54
N GLY A 273 11.47 25.40 32.32
CA GLY A 273 11.23 26.22 31.11
C GLY A 273 11.95 27.57 31.10
N THR A 274 13.09 27.68 31.78
CA THR A 274 13.90 28.91 31.79
C THR A 274 14.89 28.98 30.64
N ASP A 275 15.42 27.83 30.22
CA ASP A 275 16.44 27.75 29.16
C ASP A 275 15.89 27.15 27.86
N LYS A 276 16.31 27.70 26.73
CA LYS A 276 16.12 27.05 25.43
C LYS A 276 17.10 25.90 25.29
N ILE A 277 16.60 24.68 25.43
CA ILE A 277 17.42 23.48 25.28
C ILE A 277 17.62 23.19 23.79
N THR A 278 18.88 23.20 23.36
CA THR A 278 19.25 22.78 21.99
C THR A 278 20.24 21.62 21.98
N VAL A 279 20.82 21.27 23.13
CA VAL A 279 21.82 20.21 23.30
C VAL A 279 21.38 19.23 24.39
N PHE A 280 21.79 17.98 24.27
CA PHE A 280 21.61 17.03 25.37
C PHE A 280 22.45 17.46 26.58
N ALA A 281 21.91 17.25 27.77
CA ALA A 281 22.68 17.39 28.98
C ALA A 281 23.82 16.37 28.96
N ALA A 282 25.00 16.77 29.41
CA ALA A 282 26.12 15.85 29.54
C ALA A 282 25.72 14.70 30.49
N SER A 283 25.62 13.48 29.94
CA SER A 283 25.46 12.27 30.75
C SER A 283 26.85 11.68 31.00
N PRO A 284 27.24 11.39 32.27
CA PRO A 284 28.51 10.74 32.56
C PRO A 284 28.73 9.42 31.82
N SER A 285 27.66 8.72 31.43
CA SER A 285 27.70 7.44 30.72
C SER A 285 27.39 7.53 29.22
N GLY A 286 26.97 8.68 28.68
CA GLY A 286 26.47 8.79 27.30
C GLY A 286 25.15 8.06 27.00
N ASP A 287 24.81 7.01 27.74
CA ASP A 287 23.70 6.07 27.44
C ASP A 287 22.28 6.55 27.84
N ASN A 288 22.14 7.76 28.39
CA ASN A 288 20.87 8.27 28.94
C ASN A 288 20.17 9.30 28.04
N LEU A 289 20.61 9.47 26.79
CA LEU A 289 20.00 10.45 25.88
C LEU A 289 18.51 10.17 25.63
N TRP A 290 18.15 8.90 25.48
CA TRP A 290 16.76 8.48 25.31
C TRP A 290 15.91 8.83 26.55
N GLN A 291 16.48 8.76 27.75
CA GLN A 291 15.77 9.11 28.99
C GLN A 291 15.46 10.61 29.04
N GLN A 292 16.38 11.46 28.59
CA GLN A 292 16.14 12.91 28.50
C GLN A 292 14.99 13.22 27.54
N VAL A 293 14.94 12.53 26.39
CA VAL A 293 13.88 12.71 25.38
C VAL A 293 12.53 12.21 25.90
N THR A 294 12.48 10.99 26.45
CA THR A 294 11.26 10.39 27.01
C THR A 294 10.74 11.22 28.19
N GLY A 295 11.62 11.63 29.11
CA GLY A 295 11.24 12.45 30.26
C GLY A 295 10.69 13.79 29.87
N LEU A 296 11.42 14.52 29.02
CA LEU A 296 10.99 15.84 28.59
C LEU A 296 9.70 15.77 27.77
N ARG A 297 9.47 14.70 27.00
CA ARG A 297 8.20 14.44 26.32
C ARG A 297 7.03 14.26 27.30
N MET A 298 7.18 13.36 28.27
CA MET A 298 6.14 13.10 29.27
C MET A 298 5.87 14.36 30.12
N TRP A 299 6.93 15.04 30.56
CA TRP A 299 6.84 16.27 31.33
C TRP A 299 6.17 17.39 30.53
N ALA A 300 6.59 17.63 29.29
CA ALA A 300 6.00 18.66 28.43
C ALA A 300 4.50 18.44 28.22
N HIS A 301 4.08 17.18 27.98
CA HIS A 301 2.67 16.84 27.89
C HIS A 301 1.94 17.10 29.22
N ALA A 302 2.47 16.57 30.33
CA ALA A 302 1.82 16.67 31.64
C ALA A 302 1.72 18.12 32.14
N ALA A 303 2.78 18.92 31.94
CA ALA A 303 2.81 20.35 32.23
C ALA A 303 1.78 21.12 31.40
N THR A 304 1.66 20.80 30.10
CA THR A 304 0.64 21.38 29.22
C THR A 304 -0.77 21.06 29.71
N THR A 305 -1.04 19.80 30.10
CA THR A 305 -2.35 19.41 30.63
C THR A 305 -2.68 20.10 31.95
N ALA A 306 -1.73 20.17 32.89
CA ALA A 306 -1.95 20.83 34.18
C ALA A 306 -2.18 22.34 34.02
N PHE A 307 -1.38 23.00 33.17
CA PHE A 307 -1.55 24.41 32.87
C PHE A 307 -2.88 24.70 32.16
N HIS A 308 -3.27 23.88 31.17
CA HIS A 308 -4.54 24.04 30.48
C HIS A 308 -5.73 24.05 31.44
N TRP A 309 -5.78 23.09 32.36
CA TRP A 309 -6.86 23.01 33.36
C TRP A 309 -6.86 24.15 34.38
N ALA A 310 -5.68 24.59 34.82
CA ALA A 310 -5.61 25.74 35.71
C ALA A 310 -6.02 27.04 35.01
N SER A 311 -5.65 27.17 33.73
CA SER A 311 -6.03 28.31 32.88
C SER A 311 -7.51 28.32 32.51
N SER A 312 -8.19 27.17 32.45
CA SER A 312 -9.62 27.11 32.12
C SER A 312 -10.52 27.35 33.33
N GLN A 313 -10.02 27.08 34.55
CA GLN A 313 -10.73 27.39 35.79
C GLN A 313 -10.62 28.86 36.20
N THR A 314 -9.62 29.57 35.68
CA THR A 314 -9.51 31.02 35.81
C THR A 314 -10.04 31.66 34.54
N VAL A 315 -11.15 32.42 34.58
CA VAL A 315 -11.34 33.74 33.90
C VAL A 315 -12.81 34.16 33.80
N PRO A 316 -13.11 35.40 34.21
CA PRO A 316 -13.46 36.42 33.21
C PRO A 316 -12.38 37.46 32.87
N THR A 317 -11.21 37.47 33.54
CA THR A 317 -10.17 38.52 33.37
C THR A 317 -9.08 38.30 32.31
N GLY A 318 -9.07 37.20 31.55
CA GLY A 318 -8.23 37.00 30.36
C GLY A 318 -6.76 36.61 30.60
N GLN A 319 -6.33 36.40 31.85
CA GLN A 319 -5.00 35.86 32.17
C GLN A 319 -5.11 34.68 33.13
N ALA A 320 -4.49 33.55 32.76
CA ALA A 320 -4.39 32.36 33.60
C ALA A 320 -3.48 32.63 34.80
N ALA A 321 -3.90 32.22 36.00
CA ALA A 321 -3.03 32.27 37.16
C ALA A 321 -1.88 31.24 37.02
N PRO A 322 -0.64 31.57 37.41
CA PRO A 322 0.45 30.60 37.45
C PRO A 322 0.08 29.40 38.32
N THR A 323 0.41 28.20 37.86
CA THR A 323 0.19 26.96 38.62
C THR A 323 1.51 26.49 39.18
N THR A 324 1.66 26.54 40.51
CA THR A 324 2.84 26.00 41.17
C THR A 324 2.63 24.52 41.45
N ILE A 325 3.51 23.68 40.89
CA ILE A 325 3.53 22.24 41.14
C ILE A 325 4.72 21.95 42.07
N ASP A 326 4.42 21.32 43.19
CA ASP A 326 5.42 20.96 44.20
C ASP A 326 5.71 19.45 44.18
N ILE A 327 6.99 19.11 44.00
CA ILE A 327 7.46 17.74 44.18
C ILE A 327 7.73 17.51 45.66
N ALA A 328 7.27 16.37 46.17
CA ALA A 328 7.72 15.89 47.47
C ALA A 328 9.21 15.52 47.39
N GLY A 329 10.12 16.48 47.60
CA GLY A 329 11.57 16.20 47.65
C GLY A 329 12.56 17.19 47.03
N ASN A 330 12.29 18.51 46.99
CA ASN A 330 13.23 19.63 46.71
C ASN A 330 13.10 20.37 45.36
N VAL A 331 12.17 19.98 44.47
CA VAL A 331 11.97 20.67 43.19
C VAL A 331 10.57 21.26 43.11
N THR A 332 10.49 22.59 43.11
CA THR A 332 9.24 23.32 42.86
C THR A 332 9.32 23.95 41.48
N VAL A 333 8.32 23.68 40.63
CA VAL A 333 8.22 24.28 39.30
C VAL A 333 6.95 25.12 39.21
N THR A 334 7.10 26.39 38.86
CA THR A 334 5.97 27.27 38.56
C THR A 334 5.69 27.23 37.07
N LEU A 335 4.50 26.74 36.69
CA LEU A 335 4.02 26.73 35.32
C LEU A 335 3.36 28.07 34.99
N SER A 336 3.93 28.73 33.98
CA SER A 336 3.39 29.89 33.30
C SER A 336 3.22 29.53 31.83
N GLU A 337 2.48 30.34 31.07
CA GLU A 337 2.35 30.11 29.62
C GLU A 337 3.73 30.08 28.93
N GLN A 338 4.62 31.01 29.30
CA GLN A 338 5.97 31.10 28.75
C GLN A 338 6.82 29.87 29.10
N SER A 339 6.74 29.36 30.34
CA SER A 339 7.51 28.18 30.73
C SER A 339 6.99 26.92 30.03
N VAL A 340 5.67 26.74 29.92
CA VAL A 340 5.07 25.62 29.18
C VAL A 340 5.46 25.65 27.70
N ARG A 341 5.41 26.82 27.04
CA ARG A 341 5.89 26.98 25.66
C ARG A 341 7.38 26.63 25.52
N THR A 342 8.20 27.08 26.47
CA THR A 342 9.64 26.79 26.44
C THR A 342 9.92 25.30 26.64
N ILE A 343 9.23 24.64 27.57
CA ILE A 343 9.33 23.19 27.80
C ILE A 343 8.89 22.42 26.55
N HIS A 344 7.80 22.84 25.89
CA HIS A 344 7.30 22.26 24.65
C HIS A 344 8.34 22.36 23.53
N ASP A 345 8.86 23.56 23.27
CA ASP A 345 9.85 23.79 22.21
C ASP A 345 11.14 23.00 22.47
N ALA A 346 11.55 22.92 23.73
CA ALA A 346 12.71 22.17 24.15
C ALA A 346 12.54 20.65 24.00
N CYS A 347 11.36 20.12 24.33
CA CYS A 347 10.96 18.74 24.06
C CYS A 347 11.08 18.41 22.57
N LEU A 348 10.50 19.26 21.72
CA LEU A 348 10.53 19.06 20.28
C LEU A 348 11.96 19.12 19.73
N ALA A 349 12.76 20.10 20.16
CA ALA A 349 14.15 20.25 19.75
C ALA A 349 15.02 19.04 20.13
N LEU A 350 14.88 18.52 21.37
CA LEU A 350 15.60 17.31 21.79
C LEU A 350 15.12 16.06 21.05
N GLY A 351 13.81 15.90 20.84
CA GLY A 351 13.26 14.78 20.07
C GLY A 351 13.78 14.75 18.64
N MET A 352 13.73 15.88 17.94
CA MET A 352 14.28 16.04 16.59
C MET A 352 15.78 15.78 16.53
N ARG A 353 16.54 16.25 17.55
CA ARG A 353 17.98 16.01 17.61
C ARG A 353 18.30 14.54 17.84
N PHE A 354 17.58 13.88 18.73
CA PHE A 354 17.75 12.45 19.04
C PHE A 354 17.50 11.58 17.81
N GLN A 355 16.40 11.87 17.10
CA GLN A 355 16.05 11.28 15.82
C GLN A 355 17.15 11.43 14.77
N ALA A 356 17.68 12.65 14.61
CA ALA A 356 18.72 12.95 13.64
C ALA A 356 20.07 12.27 13.96
N THR A 357 20.38 12.04 15.25
CA THR A 357 21.60 11.32 15.66
C THR A 357 21.46 9.81 15.63
N HIS A 358 20.23 9.28 15.55
CA HIS A 358 19.94 7.84 15.52
C HIS A 358 19.05 7.45 14.32
N PRO A 359 19.46 7.74 13.07
CA PRO A 359 18.65 7.47 11.88
C PRO A 359 18.35 5.97 11.67
N PHE A 360 19.23 5.08 12.16
CA PHE A 360 19.12 3.62 12.05
C PHE A 360 18.68 2.94 13.37
N ASP A 361 18.11 3.72 14.30
CA ASP A 361 17.45 3.21 15.49
C ASP A 361 15.94 3.22 15.26
N PHE A 362 15.35 2.02 15.15
CA PHE A 362 13.92 1.83 14.95
C PHE A 362 13.11 1.84 16.24
N GLY A 363 13.77 1.86 17.39
CA GLY A 363 13.18 2.17 18.68
C GLY A 363 13.15 3.67 18.99
N CYS A 364 13.90 4.48 18.25
CA CYS A 364 13.93 5.92 18.43
C CYS A 364 12.56 6.56 18.12
N PRO A 365 11.99 7.35 19.05
CA PRO A 365 10.74 8.04 18.80
C PRO A 365 10.90 9.04 17.65
N ARG A 366 9.88 9.13 16.80
CA ARG A 366 9.83 10.06 15.66
C ARG A 366 8.71 11.09 15.87
N PRO A 367 9.05 12.37 16.12
CA PRO A 367 8.07 13.45 16.18
C PRO A 367 7.26 13.54 14.88
N LEU A 368 5.94 13.42 14.99
CA LEU A 368 5.01 13.57 13.86
C LEU A 368 5.16 14.94 13.19
N GLN A 369 5.52 15.97 13.96
CA GLN A 369 5.72 17.33 13.45
C GLN A 369 6.95 17.48 12.56
N ARG A 370 7.81 16.46 12.45
CA ARG A 370 9.00 16.51 11.58
C ARG A 370 9.43 15.11 11.14
N ALA A 371 8.93 14.72 9.97
CA ALA A 371 9.55 13.65 9.21
C ALA A 371 10.94 14.10 8.72
N LEU A 372 11.92 13.19 8.79
CA LEU A 372 13.24 13.34 8.19
C LEU A 372 13.40 12.29 7.08
N MET A 373 14.24 12.58 6.09
CA MET A 373 14.53 11.64 4.99
C MET A 373 15.08 10.28 5.46
N MET A 374 15.63 10.21 6.68
CA MET A 374 16.16 9.00 7.29
C MET A 374 15.15 8.25 8.15
N ASP A 375 13.90 8.71 8.23
CA ASP A 375 12.81 8.00 8.91
C ASP A 375 12.29 6.81 8.09
N PHE A 376 12.84 6.56 6.91
CA PHE A 376 12.68 5.31 6.19
C PHE A 376 14.07 4.93 5.69
N PRO A 377 14.88 4.14 6.43
CA PRO A 377 16.19 3.81 5.92
C PRO A 377 16.03 2.99 4.64
N LEU A 378 17.05 3.14 3.81
CA LEU A 378 17.21 2.34 2.62
C LEU A 378 17.53 0.91 3.05
N ILE A 379 16.50 0.05 3.01
CA ILE A 379 16.58 -1.39 3.24
C ILE A 379 16.22 -2.10 1.94
N GLU A 380 17.01 -3.10 1.57
CA GLU A 380 16.68 -4.03 0.47
C GLU A 380 16.87 -5.49 0.86
N PHE A 381 16.41 -6.41 0.02
CA PHE A 381 16.71 -7.82 0.14
C PHE A 381 18.17 -8.12 -0.28
N ASP A 382 18.90 -8.77 0.61
CA ASP A 382 20.21 -9.35 0.40
C ASP A 382 20.08 -10.63 -0.44
N VAL A 383 20.18 -10.45 -1.75
CA VAL A 383 20.18 -11.55 -2.74
C VAL A 383 21.55 -12.22 -2.88
N GLY A 384 22.59 -11.71 -2.21
CA GLY A 384 23.94 -12.29 -2.20
C GLY A 384 24.15 -13.34 -1.12
N SER A 385 23.37 -13.28 -0.04
CA SER A 385 23.41 -14.24 1.07
C SER A 385 22.36 -15.33 0.93
N ALA A 386 22.60 -16.52 1.47
CA ALA A 386 21.59 -17.58 1.51
C ALA A 386 20.28 -17.09 2.19
N PRO A 387 19.10 -17.41 1.63
CA PRO A 387 17.84 -16.97 2.18
C PRO A 387 17.61 -17.58 3.56
N LEU A 388 16.86 -16.86 4.40
CA LEU A 388 16.31 -17.40 5.63
C LEU A 388 15.32 -18.49 5.31
N GLY A 389 15.24 -19.49 6.18
CA GLY A 389 14.24 -20.54 6.12
C GLY A 389 13.43 -20.59 7.41
N GLY A 390 12.16 -20.92 7.30
CA GLY A 390 11.27 -21.09 8.42
C GLY A 390 9.96 -21.73 8.01
N THR A 391 8.96 -21.65 8.87
CA THR A 391 7.60 -22.14 8.59
C THR A 391 6.63 -20.97 8.61
N ILE A 392 5.78 -20.84 7.59
CA ILE A 392 4.79 -19.76 7.56
C ILE A 392 3.86 -19.89 8.76
N PHE A 393 3.54 -18.74 9.36
CA PHE A 393 2.58 -18.70 10.44
C PHE A 393 1.25 -19.35 10.00
N ALA A 394 0.62 -20.04 10.97
CA ALA A 394 -0.64 -20.77 10.89
C ALA A 394 -0.70 -22.11 10.15
N ASN A 395 0.07 -22.34 9.08
CA ASN A 395 -0.04 -23.59 8.31
C ASN A 395 1.21 -24.47 8.35
N GLY A 396 2.31 -23.98 8.94
CA GLY A 396 3.54 -24.75 9.09
C GLY A 396 4.28 -25.03 7.77
N ALA A 397 3.81 -24.49 6.65
CA ALA A 397 4.43 -24.72 5.36
C ALA A 397 5.86 -24.14 5.35
N PRO A 398 6.86 -24.84 4.79
CA PRO A 398 8.20 -24.29 4.70
C PRO A 398 8.18 -23.03 3.82
N ALA A 399 8.91 -22.01 4.25
CA ALA A 399 9.07 -20.76 3.52
C ALA A 399 10.51 -20.28 3.57
N HIS A 400 10.88 -19.55 2.53
CA HIS A 400 12.18 -18.93 2.41
C HIS A 400 12.03 -17.46 2.03
N GLN A 401 12.90 -16.62 2.55
CA GLN A 401 12.95 -15.20 2.22
C GLN A 401 14.40 -14.72 2.26
N TRP A 402 14.78 -13.85 1.32
CA TRP A 402 16.05 -13.14 1.39
C TRP A 402 16.14 -12.31 2.67
N ARG A 403 17.34 -12.20 3.23
CA ARG A 403 17.57 -11.40 4.43
C ARG A 403 17.41 -9.90 4.09
N PRO A 404 16.79 -9.06 4.91
CA PRO A 404 16.92 -7.61 4.74
C PRO A 404 18.37 -7.16 5.00
N VAL A 405 18.89 -6.25 4.19
CA VAL A 405 20.15 -5.53 4.39
C VAL A 405 19.90 -4.04 4.35
N ALA A 406 20.48 -3.30 5.30
CA ALA A 406 20.40 -1.85 5.37
C ALA A 406 21.73 -1.23 4.93
N THR A 407 21.68 -0.02 4.40
CA THR A 407 22.88 0.77 4.03
C THR A 407 23.80 1.09 5.22
N SER A 408 23.31 0.96 6.46
CA SER A 408 24.08 1.06 7.69
C SER A 408 23.51 0.08 8.71
N ARG A 409 24.33 -0.28 9.71
CA ARG A 409 23.91 -1.15 10.81
C ARG A 409 22.72 -0.53 11.56
N LEU A 410 21.66 -1.31 11.71
CA LEU A 410 20.56 -0.97 12.62
C LEU A 410 21.01 -1.16 14.07
N THR A 411 20.84 -0.13 14.88
CA THR A 411 21.30 -0.10 16.27
C THR A 411 20.26 -0.65 17.23
N SER A 412 18.98 -0.52 16.89
CA SER A 412 17.86 -1.15 17.58
C SER A 412 16.72 -1.35 16.60
N LEU A 413 16.02 -2.49 16.71
CA LEU A 413 14.76 -2.69 16.00
C LEU A 413 13.60 -2.03 16.73
N GLY A 414 13.75 -1.61 17.99
CA GLY A 414 12.65 -1.15 18.85
C GLY A 414 11.61 -2.25 19.15
N VAL A 415 10.65 -1.94 20.01
CA VAL A 415 9.53 -2.85 20.31
C VAL A 415 8.40 -2.63 19.30
N SER A 416 7.66 -3.68 18.97
CA SER A 416 6.38 -3.60 18.24
C SER A 416 5.24 -3.95 19.19
N ALA A 417 4.08 -3.34 18.98
CA ALA A 417 2.89 -3.52 19.80
C ALA A 417 2.23 -4.90 19.68
N MET A 418 2.49 -5.65 18.60
CA MET A 418 1.63 -6.78 18.18
C MET A 418 2.30 -8.15 18.20
N TYR A 419 3.43 -8.32 18.88
CA TYR A 419 4.04 -9.64 18.99
C TYR A 419 3.51 -10.45 20.15
N PRO A 420 2.83 -11.58 19.91
CA PRO A 420 2.56 -12.55 20.94
C PRO A 420 3.75 -13.50 20.99
N ASN A 421 4.61 -13.37 22.01
CA ASN A 421 5.09 -14.59 22.65
C ASN A 421 4.50 -14.66 24.06
N PRO A 422 3.39 -15.40 24.24
CA PRO A 422 2.68 -15.44 25.51
C PRO A 422 3.32 -16.28 26.62
N ALA A 423 4.46 -16.96 26.43
CA ALA A 423 4.84 -18.02 27.38
C ALA A 423 6.29 -18.13 27.85
N SER A 424 7.30 -17.52 27.22
CA SER A 424 8.68 -17.79 27.68
C SER A 424 9.76 -16.75 27.39
N SER A 425 9.44 -15.60 26.79
CA SER A 425 10.44 -14.55 26.63
C SER A 425 9.90 -13.25 27.21
N PRO A 426 10.38 -12.84 28.40
CA PRO A 426 10.10 -11.51 28.91
C PRO A 426 10.50 -10.49 27.85
N VAL A 427 9.73 -9.42 27.78
CA VAL A 427 9.82 -8.28 26.85
C VAL A 427 11.23 -7.62 26.81
N GLY A 428 12.18 -8.07 27.64
CA GLY A 428 13.61 -7.72 27.60
C GLY A 428 14.54 -8.58 26.73
N ALA A 429 14.09 -9.68 26.09
CA ALA A 429 14.99 -10.53 25.30
C ALA A 429 15.30 -10.01 23.87
N MET A 430 14.54 -9.03 23.35
CA MET A 430 14.84 -8.40 22.06
C MET A 430 15.89 -7.27 22.15
N ASP A 431 16.23 -6.76 23.35
CA ASP A 431 16.98 -5.49 23.45
C ASP A 431 18.53 -5.64 23.43
N GLN A 432 19.10 -6.84 23.66
CA GLN A 432 20.56 -7.03 23.51
C GLN A 432 20.99 -8.40 22.95
N ALA A 433 20.44 -9.52 23.43
CA ALA A 433 20.77 -10.85 22.89
C ALA A 433 20.30 -11.04 21.43
N ALA A 434 19.32 -10.23 21.00
CA ALA A 434 18.79 -10.26 19.65
C ALA A 434 19.62 -9.47 18.62
N LEU A 435 20.60 -8.64 19.03
CA LEU A 435 21.53 -7.96 18.10
C LEU A 435 22.99 -8.44 18.26
N GLY A 436 23.25 -9.38 19.17
CA GLY A 436 24.54 -10.04 19.30
C GLY A 436 24.61 -11.02 20.48
N THR A 437 25.23 -12.18 20.21
CA THR A 437 25.89 -13.12 21.15
C THR A 437 25.08 -14.13 21.98
N SER A 438 23.91 -14.61 21.56
CA SER A 438 23.45 -15.92 22.07
C SER A 438 23.87 -17.05 21.11
N SER A 439 24.60 -18.02 21.64
CA SER A 439 25.18 -19.17 20.92
C SER A 439 24.14 -20.24 20.50
N SER A 440 22.86 -19.89 20.46
CA SER A 440 21.76 -20.78 20.08
C SER A 440 20.84 -20.13 19.03
N GLY A 441 21.40 -19.89 17.84
CA GLY A 441 20.71 -20.20 16.57
C GLY A 441 19.92 -19.11 15.84
N THR A 442 19.07 -18.31 16.49
CA THR A 442 18.15 -17.41 15.76
C THR A 442 17.80 -16.13 16.53
N GLY A 443 18.82 -15.36 16.94
CA GLY A 443 18.61 -13.97 17.39
C GLY A 443 18.18 -13.06 16.22
N ALA A 444 17.56 -11.91 16.49
CA ALA A 444 17.11 -10.97 15.44
C ALA A 444 18.25 -10.47 14.52
N GLY A 445 19.52 -10.53 14.93
CA GLY A 445 20.68 -10.28 14.08
C GLY A 445 20.84 -11.32 12.97
N ALA A 446 20.33 -12.54 13.18
CA ALA A 446 20.23 -13.55 12.14
C ALA A 446 19.16 -13.22 11.09
N LEU A 447 18.27 -12.26 11.33
CA LEU A 447 17.36 -11.77 10.30
C LEU A 447 18.12 -10.99 9.22
N TRP A 448 19.07 -10.17 9.64
CA TRP A 448 19.73 -9.21 8.76
C TRP A 448 20.82 -9.86 7.91
N GLY A 449 21.05 -9.29 6.73
CA GLY A 449 22.24 -9.54 5.92
C GLY A 449 23.46 -9.05 6.69
N ASN A 450 24.49 -9.90 6.77
CA ASN A 450 25.70 -9.59 7.52
C ASN A 450 26.70 -8.74 6.71
N ASP A 451 26.45 -8.55 5.41
CA ASP A 451 27.35 -7.86 4.50
C ASP A 451 26.69 -6.58 3.93
N PRO A 452 27.01 -5.40 4.48
CA PRO A 452 26.53 -4.13 3.94
C PRO A 452 26.96 -3.85 2.50
N SER A 453 27.98 -4.53 1.97
CA SER A 453 28.39 -4.39 0.56
C SER A 453 27.36 -4.97 -0.42
N HIS A 454 26.46 -5.83 0.07
CA HIS A 454 25.30 -6.30 -0.69
C HIS A 454 24.20 -5.25 -0.81
N ALA A 455 24.25 -4.15 -0.03
CA ALA A 455 23.31 -3.04 -0.16
C ALA A 455 23.65 -2.17 -1.38
N THR A 456 22.99 -2.47 -2.49
CA THR A 456 23.09 -1.79 -3.77
C THR A 456 22.12 -0.62 -3.93
N LEU A 457 21.26 -0.31 -2.93
CA LEU A 457 20.27 0.79 -2.98
C LEU A 457 20.84 2.17 -3.33
N THR A 458 22.14 2.38 -3.17
CA THR A 458 22.84 3.62 -3.52
C THR A 458 23.84 3.44 -4.66
N ALA A 459 23.99 2.22 -5.20
CA ALA A 459 24.85 1.94 -6.34
C ALA A 459 24.35 2.68 -7.59
N SER A 460 25.30 3.16 -8.40
CA SER A 460 25.03 3.76 -9.70
C SER A 460 24.39 2.74 -10.65
N PHE A 461 23.51 3.22 -11.52
CA PHE A 461 22.82 2.40 -12.52
C PHE A 461 22.63 3.18 -13.81
N THR A 462 22.48 2.48 -14.92
CA THR A 462 22.03 3.09 -16.19
C THR A 462 20.51 3.13 -16.26
N ALA A 463 19.93 4.16 -16.88
CA ALA A 463 18.46 4.28 -16.95
C ALA A 463 17.79 3.06 -17.59
N ALA A 464 18.48 2.38 -18.52
CA ALA A 464 18.00 1.17 -19.18
C ALA A 464 17.88 -0.04 -18.23
N GLU A 465 18.73 -0.15 -17.22
CA GLU A 465 18.62 -1.15 -16.14
C GLU A 465 17.38 -0.92 -15.27
N ARG A 466 16.83 0.30 -15.32
CA ARG A 466 15.74 0.78 -14.46
C ARG A 466 14.48 1.19 -15.25
N CYS A 467 14.36 0.81 -16.51
CA CYS A 467 13.15 1.07 -17.29
C CYS A 467 12.36 -0.21 -17.47
N ARG A 468 11.10 -0.22 -17.04
CA ARG A 468 10.11 -1.24 -17.42
C ARG A 468 9.17 -0.66 -18.46
N GLN A 469 8.48 -1.53 -19.18
CA GLN A 469 7.53 -1.13 -20.22
C GLN A 469 6.14 -1.66 -19.92
N ILE A 470 5.17 -0.77 -19.84
CA ILE A 470 3.77 -1.13 -19.95
C ILE A 470 3.48 -1.29 -21.43
N VAL A 471 3.15 -2.50 -21.85
CA VAL A 471 2.82 -2.82 -23.23
C VAL A 471 1.33 -3.12 -23.31
N PHE A 472 0.68 -2.45 -24.26
CA PHE A 472 -0.72 -2.61 -24.55
C PHE A 472 -0.87 -3.37 -25.86
N TRP A 473 -1.61 -4.47 -25.82
CA TRP A 473 -2.06 -5.20 -26.99
C TRP A 473 -3.58 -5.10 -27.14
N THR A 474 -4.07 -5.26 -28.35
CA THR A 474 -5.50 -5.49 -28.61
C THR A 474 -5.72 -6.92 -29.10
N ALA A 475 -6.63 -7.63 -28.44
CA ALA A 475 -7.05 -8.98 -28.80
C ALA A 475 -8.51 -9.17 -28.39
N ASP A 476 -9.32 -9.82 -29.24
CA ASP A 476 -10.71 -10.13 -28.91
C ASP A 476 -10.80 -11.39 -28.03
N TRP A 477 -10.13 -11.39 -26.88
CA TRP A 477 -10.01 -12.57 -26.02
C TRP A 477 -11.36 -13.03 -25.43
N GLN A 478 -12.35 -12.13 -25.33
CA GLN A 478 -13.72 -12.48 -24.95
C GLN A 478 -14.47 -13.25 -26.04
N SER A 479 -13.92 -13.34 -27.25
CA SER A 479 -14.48 -14.20 -28.31
C SER A 479 -14.22 -15.69 -28.05
N TYR A 480 -13.40 -16.07 -27.06
CA TYR A 480 -13.26 -17.47 -26.68
C TYR A 480 -14.56 -18.01 -26.07
N ASP A 481 -14.95 -19.24 -26.41
CA ASP A 481 -16.16 -19.88 -25.85
C ASP A 481 -16.09 -20.12 -24.33
N ASP A 482 -14.87 -20.18 -23.78
CA ASP A 482 -14.58 -20.40 -22.37
C ASP A 482 -14.14 -19.11 -21.65
N PHE A 483 -14.32 -17.92 -22.24
CA PHE A 483 -13.74 -16.70 -21.68
C PHE A 483 -14.26 -16.36 -20.27
N GLU A 484 -15.47 -16.78 -19.90
CA GLU A 484 -16.06 -16.59 -18.56
C GLU A 484 -15.94 -17.82 -17.67
N THR A 485 -15.77 -19.01 -18.25
CA THR A 485 -15.61 -20.27 -17.51
C THR A 485 -14.14 -20.66 -17.30
N ALA A 486 -13.21 -19.94 -17.92
CA ALA A 486 -11.79 -20.08 -17.66
C ALA A 486 -11.50 -19.72 -16.19
N PRO A 487 -10.76 -20.57 -15.46
CA PRO A 487 -10.30 -20.25 -14.11
C PRO A 487 -9.57 -18.91 -14.12
N SER A 488 -9.90 -18.03 -13.17
CA SER A 488 -9.17 -16.80 -12.91
C SER A 488 -7.68 -17.06 -12.82
N ALA A 489 -6.87 -16.05 -13.16
CA ALA A 489 -5.44 -16.18 -13.00
C ALA A 489 -5.08 -16.55 -11.55
N PRO A 490 -4.08 -17.43 -11.34
CA PRO A 490 -3.65 -17.79 -10.00
C PRO A 490 -3.15 -16.53 -9.29
N VAL A 491 -3.71 -16.27 -8.11
CA VAL A 491 -3.18 -15.26 -7.21
C VAL A 491 -1.95 -15.85 -6.54
N ASP A 492 -0.86 -15.09 -6.52
CA ASP A 492 0.31 -15.47 -5.74
C ASP A 492 -0.08 -15.53 -4.26
N ALA A 493 -0.16 -16.75 -3.71
CA ALA A 493 -0.55 -16.98 -2.33
C ALA A 493 0.43 -16.37 -1.33
N SER A 494 1.68 -16.13 -1.73
CA SER A 494 2.63 -15.36 -0.90
C SER A 494 2.16 -13.92 -0.75
N LYS A 495 1.49 -13.34 -1.75
CA LYS A 495 0.94 -11.98 -1.70
C LYS A 495 -0.41 -11.90 -0.96
N TYR A 496 -0.97 -13.03 -0.52
CA TYR A 496 -2.16 -13.07 0.31
C TYR A 496 -1.78 -12.81 1.75
N LEU A 497 -2.52 -11.93 2.40
CA LEU A 497 -2.16 -11.52 3.74
C LEU A 497 -2.40 -12.64 4.72
N LYS A 498 -1.46 -12.78 5.64
CA LYS A 498 -1.70 -13.51 6.88
C LYS A 498 -1.81 -12.46 7.97
N GLY A 499 -3.01 -12.30 8.54
CA GLY A 499 -3.18 -11.43 9.69
C GLY A 499 -2.18 -11.84 10.78
N ALA A 500 -1.58 -10.86 11.45
CA ALA A 500 -0.79 -11.16 12.62
C ALA A 500 -1.65 -11.96 13.62
N PRO A 501 -1.09 -12.97 14.33
CA PRO A 501 -1.73 -13.64 15.44
C PRO A 501 -2.25 -12.61 16.42
N ARG A 502 -3.56 -12.56 16.57
CA ARG A 502 -4.23 -11.74 17.57
C ARG A 502 -4.38 -12.57 18.84
N GLY A 503 -3.37 -12.51 19.72
CA GLY A 503 -3.45 -13.07 21.08
C GLY A 503 -4.00 -14.51 21.16
N GLY A 504 -3.44 -15.45 20.40
CA GLY A 504 -3.89 -16.85 20.39
C GLY A 504 -5.05 -17.17 19.44
N ALA A 505 -5.57 -16.18 18.70
CA ALA A 505 -6.54 -16.41 17.64
C ALA A 505 -5.98 -17.35 16.55
N THR A 506 -6.81 -18.29 16.11
CA THR A 506 -6.51 -19.16 14.96
C THR A 506 -6.59 -18.36 13.66
N PHE A 507 -5.93 -18.85 12.60
CA PHE A 507 -6.07 -18.25 11.27
C PHE A 507 -7.52 -18.19 10.81
N ASP A 508 -8.27 -19.27 11.04
CA ASP A 508 -9.69 -19.36 10.71
C ASP A 508 -10.51 -18.28 11.45
N TRP A 509 -10.24 -18.06 12.74
CA TRP A 509 -10.87 -16.98 13.52
C TRP A 509 -10.49 -15.60 12.97
N CYS A 510 -9.22 -15.36 12.63
CA CYS A 510 -8.77 -14.09 12.06
C CYS A 510 -9.42 -13.79 10.71
N MET A 511 -9.71 -14.83 9.91
CA MET A 511 -10.38 -14.70 8.62
C MET A 511 -11.90 -14.49 8.73
N THR A 512 -12.50 -14.80 9.88
CA THR A 512 -13.97 -14.76 10.10
C THR A 512 -14.45 -13.63 11.03
N HIS A 513 -13.55 -12.92 11.74
CA HIS A 513 -13.93 -11.88 12.71
C HIS A 513 -14.02 -10.44 12.15
N PRO A 514 -14.87 -9.56 12.75
CA PRO A 514 -15.40 -8.32 12.16
C PRO A 514 -14.46 -7.17 11.76
N PRO A 515 -13.22 -7.02 12.23
CA PRO A 515 -12.32 -6.02 11.63
C PRO A 515 -11.61 -6.51 10.36
N PHE A 516 -11.95 -7.72 9.88
CA PHE A 516 -11.50 -8.32 8.62
C PHE A 516 -12.67 -8.61 7.68
N MET A 517 -13.67 -7.72 7.66
CA MET A 517 -14.80 -7.86 6.74
C MET A 517 -14.35 -7.79 5.28
N ASP A 518 -15.14 -8.41 4.39
CA ASP A 518 -14.87 -8.48 2.95
C ASP A 518 -14.54 -7.10 2.37
N TRP A 519 -15.18 -6.05 2.89
CA TRP A 519 -15.00 -4.67 2.44
C TRP A 519 -13.70 -3.97 2.85
N GLN A 520 -12.88 -4.61 3.68
CA GLN A 520 -11.56 -4.12 4.09
C GLN A 520 -10.43 -4.95 3.46
N GLN A 521 -10.75 -6.11 2.86
CA GLN A 521 -9.77 -7.09 2.34
C GLN A 521 -9.68 -7.14 0.81
N TYR A 522 -10.36 -6.22 0.18
CA TYR A 522 -10.55 -6.07 -1.24
C TYR A 522 -9.31 -6.13 -2.12
N THR A 523 -8.20 -5.60 -1.63
CA THR A 523 -6.93 -5.65 -2.32
C THR A 523 -6.32 -7.04 -2.30
N TYR A 524 -6.72 -7.93 -1.40
CA TYR A 524 -6.01 -9.17 -1.10
C TYR A 524 -6.67 -10.41 -1.71
N ARG A 525 -7.94 -10.31 -2.11
CA ARG A 525 -8.65 -11.40 -2.77
C ARG A 525 -8.27 -11.50 -4.24
N ASN A 526 -8.66 -12.63 -4.84
CA ASN A 526 -8.71 -12.71 -6.28
C ASN A 526 -9.55 -11.52 -6.78
N PRO A 527 -9.00 -10.64 -7.62
CA PRO A 527 -9.69 -9.42 -7.99
C PRO A 527 -10.90 -9.70 -8.89
N GLU A 528 -11.02 -10.90 -9.47
CA GLU A 528 -12.23 -11.34 -10.16
C GLU A 528 -13.34 -11.85 -9.22
N LYS A 529 -13.09 -11.97 -7.90
CA LYS A 529 -14.10 -12.48 -6.94
C LYS A 529 -15.41 -11.69 -6.96
N VAL A 530 -15.33 -10.38 -7.17
CA VAL A 530 -16.49 -9.49 -7.21
C VAL A 530 -17.26 -9.57 -8.54
N LEU A 531 -16.72 -10.25 -9.54
CA LEU A 531 -17.35 -10.48 -10.84
C LEU A 531 -18.21 -11.75 -10.78
N ALA A 532 -19.23 -11.69 -9.94
CA ALA A 532 -20.14 -12.80 -9.69
C ALA A 532 -21.27 -12.83 -10.74
N PHE A 533 -21.63 -14.03 -11.21
CA PHE A 533 -22.84 -14.22 -12.00
C PHE A 533 -24.09 -13.96 -11.14
N ILE A 534 -25.08 -13.26 -11.70
CA ILE A 534 -26.34 -12.93 -11.00
C ILE A 534 -27.35 -14.08 -11.11
N ASN A 535 -27.22 -14.96 -12.11
CA ASN A 535 -28.15 -16.06 -12.36
C ASN A 535 -27.53 -17.46 -12.15
N SER A 536 -28.21 -18.28 -11.34
CA SER A 536 -27.90 -19.69 -11.05
C SER A 536 -28.09 -20.68 -12.21
N GLY A 537 -28.39 -20.19 -13.42
CA GLY A 537 -28.75 -21.00 -14.59
C GLY A 537 -27.60 -21.83 -15.19
N ARG A 538 -26.40 -21.70 -14.64
CA ARG A 538 -25.28 -22.62 -14.88
C ARG A 538 -24.72 -23.07 -13.54
N THR A 539 -25.38 -24.01 -12.87
CA THR A 539 -24.60 -25.00 -12.14
C THR A 539 -23.69 -25.67 -13.16
N ALA A 540 -22.41 -25.86 -12.84
CA ALA A 540 -21.62 -26.82 -13.60
C ALA A 540 -22.44 -28.11 -13.74
N THR A 541 -22.33 -28.80 -14.87
CA THR A 541 -22.94 -30.12 -15.06
C THR A 541 -22.54 -31.02 -13.89
N GLY A 542 -23.40 -31.14 -12.86
CA GLY A 542 -23.25 -32.11 -11.77
C GLY A 542 -23.13 -31.65 -10.30
N SER A 543 -23.24 -30.38 -9.90
CA SER A 543 -23.19 -30.04 -8.45
C SER A 543 -24.33 -29.15 -7.94
N ASN A 544 -24.89 -29.57 -6.80
CA ASN A 544 -26.00 -28.98 -6.07
C ASN A 544 -25.43 -28.10 -4.94
N ASP A 545 -25.77 -26.82 -4.86
CA ASP A 545 -25.12 -25.89 -3.92
C ASP A 545 -26.14 -25.00 -3.18
N SER A 546 -26.72 -25.55 -2.11
CA SER A 546 -27.80 -24.94 -1.33
C SER A 546 -27.40 -24.80 0.15
N ASN A 547 -27.02 -23.59 0.60
CA ASN A 547 -27.18 -22.99 1.95
C ASN A 547 -26.11 -21.92 2.23
N GLY A 548 -26.34 -20.76 2.86
CA GLY A 548 -27.58 -20.09 3.29
C GLY A 548 -27.32 -18.69 3.87
N THR A 549 -26.07 -18.31 4.16
CA THR A 549 -25.73 -17.05 4.80
C THR A 549 -24.41 -16.50 4.24
N GLY A 550 -24.31 -15.16 4.15
CA GLY A 550 -23.17 -14.42 3.59
C GLY A 550 -21.89 -14.50 4.43
N VAL A 551 -21.41 -15.71 4.66
CA VAL A 551 -20.18 -16.01 5.39
C VAL A 551 -19.07 -16.31 4.37
N HIS A 552 -17.97 -15.59 4.57
CA HIS A 552 -16.63 -15.62 3.98
C HIS A 552 -16.23 -16.85 3.15
N ASP A 553 -15.37 -16.62 2.14
CA ASP A 553 -14.50 -17.45 1.25
C ASP A 553 -14.25 -18.96 1.49
N GLN A 554 -15.09 -19.65 2.26
CA GLN A 554 -14.91 -21.03 2.73
C GLN A 554 -15.74 -22.03 1.92
N GLY A 555 -16.33 -21.61 0.79
CA GLY A 555 -17.10 -22.51 -0.06
C GLY A 555 -18.32 -23.16 0.62
N SER A 556 -18.83 -22.53 1.68
CA SER A 556 -19.96 -23.04 2.49
C SER A 556 -21.12 -22.04 2.60
N GLY A 557 -21.19 -21.05 1.69
CA GLY A 557 -22.19 -19.98 1.69
C GLY A 557 -23.05 -19.91 0.41
N SER A 558 -24.24 -19.29 0.50
CA SER A 558 -25.40 -19.39 -0.42
C SER A 558 -25.42 -18.53 -1.68
N ALA A 559 -24.32 -17.90 -2.07
CA ALA A 559 -24.32 -17.25 -3.37
C ALA A 559 -23.90 -18.31 -4.40
N ALA A 560 -24.76 -18.63 -5.38
CA ALA A 560 -24.44 -19.48 -6.52
C ALA A 560 -23.44 -18.75 -7.44
N VAL A 561 -22.24 -18.55 -6.92
CA VAL A 561 -21.23 -17.67 -7.49
C VAL A 561 -20.04 -18.54 -7.79
N PHE A 562 -19.70 -18.60 -9.07
CA PHE A 562 -18.41 -19.11 -9.51
C PHE A 562 -17.35 -18.20 -8.89
N SER A 563 -16.83 -18.59 -7.73
CA SER A 563 -15.61 -18.02 -7.17
C SER A 563 -14.50 -18.28 -8.18
N GLY A 564 -13.59 -17.32 -8.38
CA GLY A 564 -12.63 -17.27 -9.49
C GLY A 564 -11.86 -18.55 -9.83
N LEU A 565 -11.86 -19.57 -8.97
CA LEU A 565 -11.43 -20.92 -9.33
C LEU A 565 -12.16 -21.52 -10.55
N TYR A 566 -13.42 -21.15 -10.79
CA TYR A 566 -14.28 -21.78 -11.81
C TYR A 566 -14.70 -20.85 -12.96
N GLY A 567 -14.44 -19.55 -12.87
CA GLY A 567 -14.92 -18.56 -13.82
C GLY A 567 -15.24 -17.21 -13.17
N ALA A 568 -15.60 -16.23 -14.00
CA ALA A 568 -15.99 -14.89 -13.57
C ALA A 568 -16.88 -14.22 -14.64
N ASP A 569 -17.80 -13.35 -14.21
CA ASP A 569 -18.61 -12.48 -15.07
C ASP A 569 -17.74 -11.32 -15.59
N ARG A 570 -16.84 -11.63 -16.51
CA ARG A 570 -15.78 -10.71 -16.95
C ARG A 570 -16.31 -9.56 -17.79
N ASN A 571 -17.48 -9.74 -18.40
CA ASN A 571 -18.14 -8.63 -19.05
C ASN A 571 -18.99 -7.81 -18.07
N GLY A 572 -19.56 -8.42 -17.01
CA GLY A 572 -20.29 -7.80 -15.89
C GLY A 572 -21.82 -7.76 -16.08
N ASN A 573 -22.37 -8.52 -17.03
CA ASN A 573 -23.80 -8.47 -17.38
C ASN A 573 -24.67 -9.43 -16.55
N GLY A 574 -24.08 -10.12 -15.58
CA GLY A 574 -24.70 -11.08 -14.68
C GLY A 574 -25.03 -12.43 -15.32
N LYS A 575 -24.57 -12.71 -16.54
CA LYS A 575 -24.83 -13.94 -17.30
C LYS A 575 -23.51 -14.59 -17.70
N ALA A 576 -23.49 -15.92 -17.70
CA ALA A 576 -22.37 -16.69 -18.18
C ALA A 576 -22.42 -16.81 -19.71
N ASP A 577 -21.67 -15.97 -20.39
CA ASP A 577 -21.55 -15.89 -21.83
C ASP A 577 -20.46 -16.82 -22.38
N GLN A 578 -20.56 -17.08 -23.68
CA GLN A 578 -19.58 -17.85 -24.45
C GLN A 578 -19.33 -17.11 -25.75
N GLY A 579 -18.05 -16.93 -26.09
CA GLY A 579 -17.67 -16.46 -27.41
C GLY A 579 -17.81 -17.54 -28.49
N THR A 580 -17.49 -17.17 -29.73
CA THR A 580 -17.63 -18.02 -30.92
C THR A 580 -16.34 -18.77 -31.30
N VAL A 581 -15.22 -18.46 -30.65
CA VAL A 581 -13.89 -18.99 -30.94
C VAL A 581 -13.57 -20.15 -30.00
N PRO A 582 -13.30 -21.36 -30.50
CA PRO A 582 -12.94 -22.48 -29.64
C PRO A 582 -11.60 -22.27 -28.89
N PRO A 583 -11.37 -22.92 -27.73
CA PRO A 583 -10.14 -22.78 -26.94
C PRO A 583 -8.87 -23.25 -27.65
N SER A 584 -9.03 -24.08 -28.68
CA SER A 584 -7.94 -24.61 -29.51
C SER A 584 -7.38 -23.58 -30.49
N VAL A 585 -8.11 -22.50 -30.77
CA VAL A 585 -7.69 -21.45 -31.69
C VAL A 585 -6.81 -20.44 -30.95
N ARG A 586 -5.68 -20.05 -31.55
CA ARG A 586 -4.85 -18.96 -31.03
C ARG A 586 -5.25 -17.65 -31.68
N LEU A 587 -5.41 -16.59 -30.87
CA LEU A 587 -5.75 -15.26 -31.37
C LEU A 587 -4.48 -14.41 -31.48
N ARG A 588 -4.38 -13.60 -32.53
CA ARG A 588 -3.27 -12.66 -32.71
C ARG A 588 -3.55 -11.36 -31.96
N ALA A 589 -2.74 -11.06 -30.96
CA ALA A 589 -2.71 -9.80 -30.25
C ALA A 589 -1.79 -8.80 -30.97
N GLN A 590 -2.31 -7.61 -31.27
CA GLN A 590 -1.54 -6.55 -31.94
C GLN A 590 -1.05 -5.52 -30.94
N VAL A 591 0.23 -5.15 -31.00
CA VAL A 591 0.78 -4.08 -30.15
C VAL A 591 0.14 -2.75 -30.54
N VAL A 592 -0.41 -2.06 -29.55
CA VAL A 592 -1.09 -0.77 -29.71
C VAL A 592 -0.20 0.38 -29.26
N ALA A 593 0.38 0.24 -28.07
CA ALA A 593 1.19 1.27 -27.42
C ALA A 593 2.20 0.67 -26.45
N ARG A 594 3.26 1.43 -26.19
CA ARG A 594 4.28 1.13 -25.17
C ARG A 594 4.52 2.39 -24.35
N PHE A 595 4.57 2.24 -23.04
CA PHE A 595 4.90 3.33 -22.13
C PHE A 595 6.05 2.88 -21.24
N ASN A 596 7.16 3.61 -21.33
CA ASN A 596 8.27 3.44 -20.41
C ASN A 596 7.85 4.00 -19.05
N TYR A 597 8.13 3.25 -17.99
CA TYR A 597 7.96 3.73 -16.63
C TYR A 597 9.09 3.21 -15.74
N TYR A 598 9.24 3.86 -14.59
CA TYR A 598 10.28 3.56 -13.61
C TYR A 598 9.59 3.13 -12.31
N ASP A 599 9.91 1.93 -11.81
CA ASP A 599 9.47 1.54 -10.46
C ASP A 599 10.15 2.48 -9.45
N LEU A 600 9.40 3.01 -8.49
CA LEU A 600 9.97 3.84 -7.43
C LEU A 600 10.87 2.97 -6.54
N ARG A 601 12.16 3.29 -6.44
CA ARG A 601 13.14 2.56 -5.60
C ARG A 601 12.81 2.63 -4.11
N VAL A 602 12.22 3.74 -3.67
CA VAL A 602 11.74 3.94 -2.31
C VAL A 602 10.35 4.54 -2.45
N PRO A 603 9.34 4.09 -1.69
CA PRO A 603 8.08 4.80 -1.62
C PRO A 603 8.37 6.22 -1.11
N ALA A 604 8.46 7.18 -2.02
CA ALA A 604 8.58 8.59 -1.66
C ALA A 604 7.21 9.12 -1.25
N VAL A 605 6.57 8.46 -0.29
CA VAL A 605 5.44 9.07 0.42
C VAL A 605 6.06 9.84 1.56
N ILE A 606 6.64 10.99 1.25
CA ILE A 606 6.89 12.02 2.27
C ILE A 606 5.48 12.43 2.70
N ARG A 607 5.00 11.87 3.83
CA ARG A 607 3.73 12.25 4.43
C ARG A 607 3.80 13.67 4.99
#